data_AF-A0AAN4EWN2-F1
#
_entry.id   AF-A0AAN4EWN2-F1
#
_cell.length_a   1.000
_cell.length_b   1.000
_cell.length_c   1.000
_cell.angle_alpha   90.00
_cell.angle_beta   90.00
_cell.angle_gamma   90.00
#
_symmetry.space_group_name_H-M   'P 1'
#
loop_
_entity.id
_entity.type
_entity.pdbx_description
1 polymer ?
#
loop_
_entity_poly.entity_id
_entity_poly.type
_entity_poly.pdbx_seq_one_letter_code
_entity_poly.pdbx_strand_id
1 'polypeptide(L)' 'MVRALACLGDKTSYGEIITASADDDGRLMVDCRYVLILPDGHTETRNTDSQGMTEWHYAESAENINLHILMD' A
#
# COMPACT_ATOMS: atom_id res chain seq x y z
N MET A 1 4.74 -11.69 4.53
CA MET A 1 5.19 -10.39 5.11
C MET A 1 5.00 -9.24 4.12
N VAL A 2 4.19 -8.22 4.44
CA VAL A 2 4.01 -7.02 3.60
C VAL A 2 5.07 -5.97 3.91
N ARG A 3 5.76 -5.43 2.89
CA ARG A 3 6.74 -4.35 3.05
C ARG A 3 6.26 -3.12 2.30
N ALA A 4 5.64 -2.19 3.01
CA ALA A 4 5.28 -0.89 2.48
C ALA A 4 6.53 -0.01 2.34
N LEU A 5 6.77 0.52 1.14
CA LEU A 5 7.79 1.54 0.90
C LEU A 5 7.06 2.85 0.57
N ALA A 6 6.89 3.69 1.58
CA ALA A 6 6.40 5.05 1.35
C ALA A 6 7.60 5.94 0.98
N CYS A 7 7.60 6.47 -0.24
CA CYS A 7 8.54 7.52 -0.63
C CYS A 7 7.92 8.86 -0.24
N LEU A 8 8.34 9.38 0.90
CA LEU A 8 7.99 10.73 1.35
C LEU A 8 8.99 11.74 0.83
N GLY A 9 8.51 12.80 0.19
CA GLY A 9 9.27 14.04 0.15
C GLY A 9 9.32 14.71 1.54
N ASP A 10 9.93 15.89 1.64
CA ASP A 10 10.04 16.65 2.90
C ASP A 10 8.68 17.05 3.51
N LYS A 11 8.68 17.70 4.70
CA LYS A 11 7.47 18.11 5.46
C LYS A 11 6.44 18.97 4.68
N THR A 12 6.74 19.35 3.44
CA THR A 12 5.89 20.08 2.50
C THR A 12 5.47 19.26 1.27
N SER A 13 5.99 18.04 1.14
CA SER A 13 5.83 17.17 -0.01
C SER A 13 4.91 16.01 0.33
N TYR A 14 3.79 15.96 -0.37
CA TYR A 14 2.87 14.84 -0.42
C TYR A 14 3.61 13.53 -0.74
N GLY A 15 3.28 12.46 -0.03
CA GLY A 15 3.98 11.17 -0.16
C GLY A 15 3.34 10.28 -1.22
N GLU A 16 4.18 9.58 -1.99
CA GLU A 16 3.75 8.54 -2.92
C GLU A 16 3.93 7.16 -2.26
N ILE A 17 2.86 6.36 -2.24
CA ILE A 17 2.84 5.07 -1.53
C ILE A 17 2.84 3.94 -2.56
N ILE A 18 3.87 3.10 -2.50
CA ILE A 18 3.91 1.83 -3.23
C ILE A 18 4.30 0.72 -2.26
N THR A 19 3.48 -0.33 -2.21
CA THR A 19 3.72 -1.45 -1.32
C THR A 19 3.98 -2.72 -2.12
N ALA A 20 5.12 -3.35 -1.84
CA ALA A 20 5.44 -4.68 -2.35
C ALA A 20 4.95 -5.73 -1.35
N SER A 21 4.15 -6.68 -1.84
CA SER A 21 3.51 -7.67 -0.99
C SER A 21 3.97 -9.08 -1.36
N ALA A 22 4.48 -9.79 -0.37
CA ALA A 22 4.82 -11.20 -0.47
C ALA A 22 4.24 -11.97 0.73
N ASP A 23 3.92 -13.24 0.52
CA ASP A 23 3.56 -14.15 1.61
C ASP A 23 4.79 -14.47 2.49
N ASP A 24 4.62 -15.35 3.47
CA ASP A 24 5.71 -15.70 4.39
C ASP A 24 6.75 -16.64 3.76
N ASP A 25 6.41 -17.26 2.62
CA ASP A 25 7.32 -18.06 1.79
C ASP A 25 8.06 -17.20 0.74
N GLY A 26 7.79 -15.88 0.71
CA GLY A 26 8.40 -14.94 -0.24
C GLY A 26 7.77 -14.97 -1.64
N ARG A 27 6.59 -15.57 -1.82
CA ARG A 27 5.84 -15.53 -3.08
C ARG A 27 5.11 -14.21 -3.21
N LEU A 28 5.15 -13.63 -4.41
CA LEU A 28 4.45 -12.39 -4.70
C LEU A 28 2.94 -12.57 -4.51
N MET A 29 2.32 -11.64 -3.78
CA MET A 29 0.87 -11.59 -3.61
C MET A 29 0.26 -10.86 -4.80
N VAL A 30 0.14 -11.55 -5.92
CA VAL A 30 -0.39 -11.04 -7.19
C VAL A 30 -1.92 -11.12 -7.21
N ASP A 31 -2.60 -10.10 -7.76
CA ASP A 31 -4.06 -10.01 -7.87
C ASP A 31 -4.80 -10.24 -6.54
N CYS A 32 -4.14 -9.89 -5.43
CA CYS A 32 -4.67 -10.01 -4.09
C CYS A 32 -5.41 -8.73 -3.73
N ARG A 33 -6.62 -8.87 -3.21
CA ARG A 33 -7.41 -7.73 -2.76
C ARG A 33 -6.78 -7.12 -1.52
N TYR A 34 -6.71 -5.80 -1.47
CA TYR A 34 -6.26 -5.05 -0.30
C TYR A 34 -7.18 -3.86 -0.01
N VAL A 35 -7.15 -3.44 1.24
CA VAL A 35 -7.78 -2.23 1.74
C VAL A 35 -6.68 -1.26 2.17
N LEU A 36 -6.70 -0.06 1.60
CA LEU A 36 -5.83 1.05 1.97
C LEU A 36 -6.64 2.06 2.77
N ILE A 37 -6.14 2.47 3.92
CA ILE A 37 -6.73 3.51 4.76
C ILE A 37 -5.74 4.66 4.81
N LEU A 38 -6.17 5.80 4.26
CA LEU A 38 -5.40 7.03 4.17
C LEU A 38 -5.53 7.85 5.48
N PRO A 39 -4.62 8.83 5.71
CA PRO A 39 -4.60 9.61 6.94
C PRO A 39 -5.89 10.42 7.21
N ASP A 40 -6.58 10.82 6.14
CA ASP A 40 -7.87 11.53 6.17
C ASP A 40 -9.06 10.63 6.54
N GLY A 41 -8.80 9.32 6.73
CA GLY A 41 -9.80 8.30 6.98
C GLY A 41 -10.48 7.75 5.72
N HIS A 42 -10.12 8.23 4.53
CA HIS A 42 -10.59 7.66 3.28
C HIS A 42 -10.07 6.23 3.14
N THR A 43 -10.94 5.36 2.60
CA THR A 43 -10.63 3.94 2.45
C THR A 43 -10.81 3.53 1.00
N GLU A 44 -9.79 2.87 0.45
CA GLU A 44 -9.80 2.33 -0.90
C GLU A 44 -9.71 0.81 -0.87
N THR A 45 -10.39 0.16 -1.81
CA THR A 45 -10.26 -1.29 -2.04
C THR A 45 -9.82 -1.53 -3.47
N ARG A 46 -8.70 -2.24 -3.62
CA ARG A 46 -8.02 -2.47 -4.90
C ARG A 46 -7.38 -3.86 -4.89
N ASN A 47 -6.80 -4.24 -6.02
CA ASN A 47 -6.00 -5.46 -6.14
C ASN A 47 -4.53 -5.09 -6.42
N THR A 48 -3.61 -5.92 -5.94
CA THR A 48 -2.20 -5.83 -6.34
C THR A 48 -2.04 -6.24 -7.80
N ASP A 49 -1.03 -5.69 -8.48
CA ASP A 49 -0.76 -6.00 -9.87
C ASP A 49 -0.03 -7.34 -10.06
N SER A 50 0.37 -7.63 -11.31
CA SER A 50 1.10 -8.84 -11.69
C SER A 50 2.49 -8.98 -11.07
N GLN A 51 3.01 -7.92 -10.44
CA GLN A 51 4.27 -7.91 -9.71
C GLN A 51 4.05 -7.89 -8.18
N GLY A 52 2.80 -7.99 -7.71
CA GLY A 52 2.47 -7.91 -6.29
C GLY A 52 2.58 -6.50 -5.71
N MET A 53 2.51 -5.48 -6.57
CA MET A 53 2.61 -4.07 -6.20
C MET A 53 1.23 -3.44 -6.08
N THR A 54 1.09 -2.47 -5.18
CA THR A 54 -0.06 -1.56 -5.18
C THR A 54 0.08 -0.52 -6.29
N GLU A 55 -1.04 0.04 -6.74
CA GLU A 55 -1.03 1.25 -7.54
C GLU A 55 -0.45 2.43 -6.76
N TRP A 56 -0.17 3.52 -7.46
CA TRP A 56 0.26 4.78 -6.86
C TRP A 56 -0.91 5.43 -6.13
N HIS A 57 -0.69 5.76 -4.86
CA HIS A 57 -1.66 6.46 -4.02
C HIS A 57 -1.10 7.78 -3.54
N TYR A 58 -1.93 8.81 -3.60
CA TYR A 58 -1.64 10.12 -3.04
C TYR A 58 -2.14 10.19 -1.60
N ALA A 59 -1.28 10.66 -0.70
CA ALA A 59 -1.67 10.94 0.68
C ALA A 59 -1.12 12.29 1.14
N GLU A 60 -1.93 13.00 1.93
CA GLU A 60 -1.54 14.28 2.53
C GLU A 60 -0.39 14.17 3.54
N SER A 61 -0.16 12.96 4.05
CA SER A 61 0.88 12.61 5.01
C SER A 61 1.24 11.14 4.82
N ALA A 62 2.41 10.71 5.31
CA ALA A 62 2.69 9.28 5.47
C ALA A 62 2.59 8.77 6.89
N GLU A 63 2.18 9.62 7.83
CA GLU A 63 1.73 9.13 9.12
C GLU A 63 0.34 8.52 8.97
N ASN A 64 0.05 7.45 9.71
CA ASN A 64 -1.27 6.80 9.78
C ASN A 64 -1.80 6.16 8.49
N ILE A 65 -0.93 5.84 7.52
CA ILE A 65 -1.31 4.96 6.40
C ILE A 65 -1.38 3.52 6.91
N ASN A 66 -2.49 2.84 6.64
CA ASN A 66 -2.65 1.42 6.95
C ASN A 66 -3.03 0.64 5.70
N LEU A 67 -2.35 -0.48 5.45
CA LEU A 67 -2.67 -1.39 4.35
C LEU A 67 -2.95 -2.79 4.89
N HIS A 68 -4.11 -3.33 4.51
CA HIS A 68 -4.56 -4.66 4.90
C HIS A 68 -4.79 -5.51 3.65
N ILE A 69 -4.07 -6.62 3.51
CA ILE A 69 -4.35 -7.60 2.45
C ILE A 69 -5.46 -8.52 2.93
N LEU A 70 -6.48 -8.67 2.10
CA LEU A 70 -7.59 -9.58 2.31
C LEU A 70 -7.23 -10.91 1.67
N MET A 71 -6.78 -11.85 2.49
CA MET A 71 -6.64 -13.25 2.09
C MET A 71 -7.97 -13.95 2.39
N ASP A 72 -8.55 -14.58 1.38
CA ASP A 72 -9.74 -15.44 1.49
C ASP A 72 -9.37 -16.83 2.01
#